data_AF-A0A4Q9XYW7-F1
#
_entry.id   AF-A0A4Q9XYW7-F1
#
_cell.length_a   1.000
_cell.length_b   1.000
_cell.length_c   1.000
_cell.angle_alpha   90.00
_cell.angle_beta   90.00
_cell.angle_gamma   90.00
#
_symmetry.space_group_name_H-M   'P 1'
#
loop_
_entity.id
_entity.type
_entity.pdbx_description
1 polymer ?
#
loop_
_entity_poly.entity_id
_entity_poly.type
_entity_poly.pdbx_seq_one_letter_code
_entity_poly.pdbx_strand_id
1 'polypeptide(L)'
;MKKGLIIGATGSIGSAVRKMLLAKTDVQLTLYSRRASRLKLTVDRETAVAGSATDDDQLNQAIKGQDFVFVALSGDMNSFAAHIISAMERNGVQRLIFITTMGIYQEIPAWLGDSPEPYHNPILKSFRQAADRIEQSDLNYTIIRPGWYNNGPINYEITQKGEPFGGHDVSRGSIADYVVKLITEPTLDN
;
A
#
# COMPACT_ATOMS: atom_id res chain seq x y z
N MET A 1 -2.22 5.80 -21.32
CA MET A 1 -1.53 4.78 -20.50
C MET A 1 -1.53 5.27 -19.07
N LYS A 2 -1.96 4.42 -18.12
CA LYS A 2 -2.04 4.76 -16.70
C LYS A 2 -0.64 4.80 -16.07
N LYS A 3 -0.35 5.77 -15.20
CA LYS A 3 0.90 5.96 -14.47
C LYS A 3 0.70 5.65 -13.00
N GLY A 4 1.58 4.85 -12.43
CA GLY A 4 1.48 4.41 -11.03
C GLY A 4 2.77 4.62 -10.27
N LEU A 5 2.67 5.16 -9.06
CA LEU A 5 3.79 5.24 -8.12
C LEU A 5 3.74 4.09 -7.12
N ILE A 6 4.84 3.34 -6.97
CA ILE A 6 5.02 2.36 -5.91
C ILE A 6 6.03 2.90 -4.90
N ILE A 7 5.55 3.29 -3.73
CA ILE A 7 6.38 3.67 -2.58
C ILE A 7 6.71 2.43 -1.77
N GLY A 8 8.01 2.15 -1.58
CA GLY A 8 8.47 0.88 -1.03
C GLY A 8 8.73 -0.20 -2.08
N ALA A 9 9.06 0.20 -3.31
CA ALA A 9 9.22 -0.70 -4.46
C ALA A 9 10.25 -1.83 -4.28
N THR A 10 11.22 -1.67 -3.38
CA THR A 10 12.23 -2.69 -3.06
C THR A 10 11.80 -3.63 -1.93
N GLY A 11 10.67 -3.37 -1.26
CA GLY A 11 10.11 -4.22 -0.21
C GLY A 11 9.47 -5.48 -0.76
N SER A 12 9.15 -6.44 0.12
CA SER A 12 8.65 -7.74 -0.32
C SER A 12 7.27 -7.67 -1.01
N ILE A 13 6.33 -6.88 -0.47
CA ILE A 13 5.02 -6.65 -1.08
C ILE A 13 5.15 -5.74 -2.31
N GLY A 14 5.86 -4.62 -2.20
CA GLY A 14 6.09 -3.70 -3.32
C GLY A 14 6.72 -4.38 -4.54
N SER A 15 7.67 -5.29 -4.32
CA SER A 15 8.27 -6.10 -5.40
C SER A 15 7.27 -7.07 -6.03
N ALA A 16 6.38 -7.67 -5.24
CA ALA A 16 5.35 -8.58 -5.76
C ALA A 16 4.31 -7.82 -6.61
N VAL A 17 3.82 -6.68 -6.11
CA VAL A 17 2.89 -5.80 -6.82
C VAL A 17 3.50 -5.29 -8.12
N ARG A 18 4.73 -4.78 -8.08
CA ARG A 18 5.49 -4.35 -9.27
C ARG A 18 5.52 -5.45 -10.34
N LYS A 19 5.95 -6.66 -9.96
CA LYS A 19 6.03 -7.80 -10.89
C LYS A 19 4.68 -8.13 -11.51
N MET A 20 3.61 -8.11 -10.71
CA MET A 20 2.28 -8.46 -11.20
C MET A 20 1.68 -7.40 -12.11
N LEU A 21 1.87 -6.11 -11.79
CA LEU A 21 1.45 -5.00 -12.66
C LEU A 21 2.14 -5.05 -14.02
N LEU A 22 3.46 -5.28 -14.04
CA LEU A 22 4.20 -5.44 -15.30
C LEU A 22 3.70 -6.63 -16.13
N ALA A 23 3.32 -7.73 -15.47
CA ALA A 23 2.88 -8.95 -16.15
C ALA A 23 1.44 -8.86 -16.69
N LYS A 24 0.54 -8.15 -15.99
CA LYS A 24 -0.90 -8.15 -16.27
C LYS A 24 -1.44 -6.88 -16.91
N THR A 25 -0.65 -5.80 -16.96
CA THR A 25 -1.13 -4.48 -17.40
C THR A 25 -0.11 -3.76 -18.28
N ASP A 26 -0.52 -2.62 -18.85
CA ASP A 26 0.32 -1.68 -19.59
C ASP A 26 0.76 -0.47 -18.73
N VAL A 27 0.52 -0.50 -17.42
CA VAL A 27 0.84 0.61 -16.50
C VAL A 27 2.32 0.98 -16.58
N GLN A 28 2.58 2.28 -16.61
CA GLN A 28 3.89 2.89 -16.49
C GLN A 28 4.22 3.11 -15.01
N LEU A 29 5.29 2.49 -14.52
CA LEU A 29 5.60 2.46 -13.08
C LEU A 29 6.73 3.43 -12.71
N THR A 30 6.47 4.26 -11.70
CA THR A 30 7.51 4.96 -10.95
C THR A 30 7.80 4.17 -9.68
N LEU A 31 9.04 3.74 -9.51
CA LEU A 31 9.49 2.88 -8.42
C LEU A 31 10.26 3.73 -7.41
N TYR A 32 9.62 4.01 -6.27
CA TYR A 32 10.16 4.91 -5.26
C TYR A 32 10.61 4.13 -4.03
N SER A 33 11.91 4.20 -3.73
CA SER A 33 12.48 3.67 -2.50
C SER A 33 13.88 4.22 -2.24
N ARG A 34 14.34 4.13 -1.00
CA ARG A 34 15.72 4.51 -0.62
C ARG A 34 16.82 3.82 -1.43
N ARG A 35 16.52 2.66 -2.05
CA ARG A 35 17.48 1.84 -2.81
C ARG A 35 16.98 1.55 -4.23
N ALA A 36 16.09 2.38 -4.77
CA ALA A 36 15.48 2.17 -6.08
C ALA A 36 16.52 2.09 -7.22
N SER A 37 17.65 2.80 -7.09
CA SER A 37 18.78 2.75 -8.04
C SER A 37 19.40 1.36 -8.22
N ARG A 38 19.12 0.40 -7.33
CA ARG A 38 19.60 -0.99 -7.43
C ARG A 38 18.67 -1.89 -8.22
N LEU A 39 17.51 -1.40 -8.64
CA LEU A 39 16.53 -2.19 -9.37
C LEU A 39 16.96 -2.36 -10.83
N LYS A 40 16.87 -3.58 -11.33
CA LYS A 40 16.87 -3.82 -12.79
C LYS A 40 15.51 -3.42 -13.32
N LEU A 41 15.47 -2.52 -14.30
CA LEU A 41 14.25 -1.95 -14.85
C LEU A 41 13.87 -2.62 -16.17
N THR A 42 12.58 -2.80 -16.40
CA THR A 42 12.01 -3.02 -17.71
C THR A 42 12.03 -1.69 -18.46
N VAL A 43 12.83 -1.64 -19.52
CA VAL A 43 12.98 -0.47 -20.39
C VAL A 43 11.60 -0.02 -20.89
N ASP A 44 11.37 1.29 -20.95
CA ASP A 44 10.13 1.94 -21.41
C ASP A 44 8.85 1.64 -20.61
N ARG A 45 8.95 0.92 -19.49
CA ARG A 45 7.82 0.62 -18.59
C ARG A 45 8.02 1.13 -17.17
N GLU A 46 9.27 1.46 -16.80
CA GLU A 46 9.63 1.74 -15.42
C GLU A 46 10.63 2.88 -15.29
N THR A 47 10.47 3.69 -14.24
CA THR A 47 11.43 4.71 -13.81
C THR A 47 11.74 4.51 -12.34
N ALA A 48 13.02 4.45 -11.96
CA ALA A 48 13.44 4.38 -10.57
C ALA A 48 13.73 5.76 -10.00
N VAL A 49 13.19 6.04 -8.81
CA VAL A 49 13.46 7.27 -8.06
C VAL A 49 13.94 6.91 -6.67
N ALA A 50 15.18 7.25 -6.35
CA ALA A 50 15.72 7.07 -5.01
C ALA A 50 15.20 8.19 -4.10
N GLY A 51 14.60 7.84 -2.97
CA GLY A 51 14.12 8.85 -2.02
C GLY A 51 13.51 8.31 -0.73
N SER A 52 13.11 9.23 0.15
CA SER A 52 12.46 8.97 1.43
C SER A 52 11.01 9.45 1.44
N ALA A 53 10.11 8.66 2.03
CA ALA A 53 8.70 9.04 2.20
C ALA A 53 8.48 10.22 3.17
N THR A 54 9.55 10.73 3.78
CA THR A 54 9.57 11.90 4.69
C THR A 54 10.30 13.09 4.09
N ASP A 55 10.73 13.01 2.83
CA ASP A 55 11.31 14.12 2.09
C ASP A 55 10.23 14.68 1.17
N ASP A 56 9.61 15.78 1.57
CA ASP A 56 8.44 16.35 0.89
C ASP A 56 8.74 16.75 -0.55
N ASP A 57 9.93 17.31 -0.84
CA ASP A 57 10.27 17.77 -2.17
C ASP A 57 10.43 16.59 -3.14
N GLN A 58 11.15 15.56 -2.72
CA GLN A 58 11.30 14.34 -3.53
C GLN A 58 9.97 13.60 -3.71
N LEU A 59 9.15 13.55 -2.65
CA LEU A 59 7.86 12.88 -2.68
C LEU A 59 6.88 13.62 -3.61
N ASN A 60 6.83 14.95 -3.55
CA ASN A 60 6.04 15.78 -4.46
C ASN A 60 6.44 15.57 -5.92
N GLN A 61 7.74 15.54 -6.22
CA GLN A 61 8.23 15.26 -7.57
C GLN A 61 7.82 13.88 -8.08
N ALA A 62 7.88 12.85 -7.22
CA ALA A 62 7.52 11.49 -7.58
C ALA A 62 6.01 11.29 -7.78
N ILE A 63 5.18 11.97 -7.00
CA ILE A 63 3.70 11.88 -7.04
C ILE A 63 3.10 12.68 -8.20
N LYS A 64 3.76 13.76 -8.64
CA LYS A 64 3.24 14.63 -9.69
C LYS A 64 2.86 13.85 -10.97
N GLY A 65 1.60 13.97 -11.38
CA GLY A 65 1.10 13.42 -12.64
C GLY A 65 0.93 11.89 -12.65
N GLN A 66 0.93 11.25 -11.48
CA GLN A 66 0.57 9.84 -11.31
C GLN A 66 -0.96 9.70 -11.24
N ASP A 67 -1.49 8.58 -11.71
CA ASP A 67 -2.92 8.28 -11.60
C ASP A 67 -3.26 7.58 -10.28
N PHE A 68 -2.29 6.90 -9.67
CA PHE A 68 -2.44 6.27 -8.36
C PHE A 68 -1.10 6.17 -7.61
N VAL A 69 -1.20 6.06 -6.29
CA VAL A 69 -0.08 5.79 -5.38
C VAL A 69 -0.36 4.50 -4.62
N PHE A 70 0.54 3.53 -4.74
CA PHE A 70 0.55 2.32 -3.91
C PHE A 70 1.67 2.41 -2.88
N VAL A 71 1.36 2.15 -1.61
CA VAL A 71 2.29 2.30 -0.49
C VAL A 71 2.44 0.98 0.26
N ALA A 72 3.66 0.45 0.29
CA ALA A 72 4.04 -0.72 1.09
C ALA A 72 5.33 -0.43 1.85
N LEU A 73 5.19 0.19 3.03
CA LEU A 73 6.30 0.63 3.88
C LEU A 73 6.29 -0.10 5.23
N SER A 74 7.39 0.07 5.96
CA SER A 74 7.51 -0.28 7.37
C SER A 74 8.28 0.84 8.10
N GLY A 75 7.94 1.08 9.36
CA GLY A 75 8.49 2.17 10.16
C GLY A 75 7.38 3.04 10.75
N ASP A 76 7.60 4.35 10.79
CA ASP A 76 6.62 5.30 11.30
C ASP A 76 5.52 5.58 10.26
N MET A 77 4.55 4.67 10.21
CA MET A 77 3.44 4.70 9.26
C MET A 77 2.59 5.96 9.39
N ASN A 78 2.41 6.47 10.60
CA ASN A 78 1.68 7.71 10.87
C ASN A 78 2.35 8.91 10.19
N SER A 79 3.68 9.03 10.36
CA SER A 79 4.46 10.06 9.66
C SER A 79 4.39 9.87 8.15
N PHE A 80 4.61 8.66 7.64
CA PHE A 80 4.56 8.40 6.20
C PHE A 80 3.20 8.76 5.58
N ALA A 81 2.10 8.39 6.23
CA ALA A 81 0.76 8.74 5.76
C ALA A 81 0.57 10.26 5.68
N ALA A 82 1.00 11.02 6.69
CA ALA A 82 0.89 12.47 6.69
C ALA A 82 1.61 13.13 5.50
N HIS A 83 2.86 12.72 5.23
CA HIS A 83 3.63 13.23 4.10
C HIS A 83 3.02 12.84 2.75
N ILE A 84 2.58 11.59 2.61
CA ILE A 84 1.99 11.07 1.36
C ILE A 84 0.66 11.75 1.06
N ILE A 85 -0.23 11.88 2.05
CA ILE A 85 -1.53 12.56 1.87
C ILE A 85 -1.31 14.00 1.43
N SER A 86 -0.49 14.76 2.15
CA SER A 86 -0.16 16.15 1.82
C SER A 86 0.40 16.29 0.39
N ALA A 87 1.31 15.41 -0.02
CA ALA A 87 1.88 15.44 -1.36
C ALA A 87 0.87 15.04 -2.45
N MET A 88 -0.01 14.08 -2.17
CA MET A 88 -1.10 13.69 -3.08
C MET A 88 -2.10 14.83 -3.29
N GLU A 89 -2.55 15.47 -2.21
CA GLU A 89 -3.46 16.62 -2.24
C GLU A 89 -2.86 17.78 -3.05
N ARG A 90 -1.60 18.15 -2.78
CA ARG A 90 -0.88 19.22 -3.52
C ARG A 90 -0.80 18.97 -5.02
N ASN A 91 -0.73 17.71 -5.44
CA ASN A 91 -0.61 17.32 -6.84
C ASN A 91 -1.95 16.89 -7.47
N GLY A 92 -3.06 16.95 -6.71
CA GLY A 92 -4.38 16.54 -7.18
C GLY A 92 -4.49 15.04 -7.51
N VAL A 93 -3.60 14.19 -6.96
CA VAL A 93 -3.63 12.74 -7.18
C VAL A 93 -4.54 12.09 -6.15
N GLN A 94 -5.60 11.44 -6.59
CA GLN A 94 -6.69 11.02 -5.70
C GLN A 94 -6.59 9.56 -5.23
N ARG A 95 -6.11 8.64 -6.07
CA ARG A 95 -6.19 7.20 -5.79
C ARG A 95 -5.02 6.72 -4.91
N LEU A 96 -5.30 6.38 -3.67
CA LEU A 96 -4.34 5.83 -2.70
C LEU A 96 -4.65 4.37 -2.38
N ILE A 97 -3.66 3.47 -2.49
CA ILE A 97 -3.76 2.09 -2.00
C ILE A 97 -2.65 1.89 -0.95
N PHE A 98 -3.03 1.66 0.30
CA PHE A 98 -2.10 1.69 1.43
C PHE A 98 -2.11 0.37 2.21
N ILE A 99 -0.93 -0.26 2.33
CA ILE A 99 -0.77 -1.46 3.16
C ILE A 99 -0.62 -1.04 4.62
N THR A 100 -1.45 -1.63 5.48
CA THR A 100 -1.30 -1.60 6.94
C THR A 100 -1.10 -3.02 7.47
N THR A 101 -1.85 -3.42 8.51
CA THR A 101 -1.80 -4.74 9.15
C THR A 101 -3.18 -5.03 9.74
N MET A 102 -3.53 -6.31 9.85
CA MET A 102 -4.69 -6.74 10.65
C MET A 102 -4.59 -6.26 12.11
N GLY A 103 -5.73 -6.10 12.76
CA GLY A 103 -5.85 -5.77 14.19
C GLY A 103 -5.96 -4.28 14.49
N ILE A 104 -5.78 -3.41 13.49
CA ILE A 104 -5.88 -1.95 13.69
C ILE A 104 -7.32 -1.47 13.92
N TYR A 105 -8.32 -2.33 13.75
CA TYR A 105 -9.74 -2.08 14.06
C TYR A 105 -10.28 -3.06 15.11
N GLN A 106 -9.41 -3.74 15.86
CA GLN A 106 -9.78 -4.78 16.83
C GLN A 106 -10.59 -5.94 16.21
N GLU A 107 -10.30 -6.25 14.94
CA GLU A 107 -11.03 -7.24 14.15
C GLU A 107 -10.52 -8.69 14.30
N ILE A 108 -9.47 -8.94 15.09
CA ILE A 108 -8.88 -10.29 15.23
C ILE A 108 -9.83 -11.18 16.06
N PRO A 109 -10.31 -12.31 15.51
CA PRO A 109 -11.17 -13.22 16.26
C PRO A 109 -10.37 -14.04 17.28
N ALA A 110 -11.01 -14.44 18.38
CA ALA A 110 -10.35 -15.12 19.49
C ALA A 110 -9.67 -16.46 19.13
N TRP A 111 -10.13 -17.15 18.07
CA TRP A 111 -9.49 -18.38 17.59
C TRP A 111 -8.14 -18.11 16.89
N LEU A 112 -7.94 -16.89 16.42
CA LEU A 112 -6.72 -16.44 15.72
C LEU A 112 -5.71 -15.84 16.69
N GLY A 113 -6.18 -15.14 17.73
CA GLY A 113 -5.34 -14.59 18.79
C GLY A 113 -5.95 -13.38 19.47
N ASP A 114 -5.11 -12.67 20.22
CA ASP A 114 -5.50 -11.46 20.93
C ASP A 114 -5.75 -10.29 19.96
N SER A 115 -6.76 -9.49 20.29
CA SER A 115 -7.14 -8.27 19.57
C SER A 115 -6.93 -7.06 20.48
N PRO A 116 -5.68 -6.63 20.71
CA PRO A 116 -5.38 -5.58 21.68
C PRO A 116 -5.85 -4.20 21.18
N GLU A 117 -6.20 -3.31 22.11
CA GLU A 117 -6.54 -1.93 21.81
C GLU A 117 -5.39 -1.25 21.04
N PRO A 118 -5.58 -0.88 19.76
CA PRO A 118 -4.47 -0.54 18.87
C PRO A 118 -3.68 0.70 19.31
N TYR A 119 -4.32 1.66 19.99
CA TYR A 119 -3.64 2.86 20.48
C TYR A 119 -2.71 2.61 21.68
N HIS A 120 -2.90 1.50 22.38
CA HIS A 120 -2.05 1.07 23.50
C HIS A 120 -1.02 0.02 23.10
N ASN A 121 -1.14 -0.56 21.89
CA ASN A 121 -0.18 -1.51 21.38
C ASN A 121 0.92 -0.81 20.55
N PRO A 122 2.22 -0.91 20.91
CA PRO A 122 3.29 -0.19 20.24
C PRO A 122 3.51 -0.61 18.78
N ILE A 123 3.09 -1.82 18.40
CA ILE A 123 3.18 -2.32 17.02
C ILE A 123 2.03 -1.72 16.20
N LEU A 124 0.80 -1.75 16.72
CA LEU A 124 -0.39 -1.35 15.97
C LEU A 124 -0.60 0.18 15.93
N LYS A 125 -0.13 0.91 16.95
CA LYS A 125 -0.43 2.33 17.14
C LYS A 125 -0.14 3.19 15.92
N SER A 126 1.05 3.07 15.34
CA SER A 126 1.42 3.89 14.17
C SER A 126 0.59 3.54 12.93
N PHE A 127 0.21 2.26 12.75
CA PHE A 127 -0.67 1.84 11.65
C PHE A 127 -2.11 2.32 11.85
N ARG A 128 -2.64 2.25 13.08
CA ARG A 128 -3.95 2.81 13.44
C ARG A 128 -4.01 4.30 13.12
N GLN A 129 -3.02 5.06 13.60
CA GLN A 129 -2.94 6.50 13.36
C GLN A 129 -2.81 6.84 11.86
N ALA A 130 -2.06 6.04 11.09
CA ALA A 130 -1.99 6.19 9.65
C ALA A 130 -3.37 5.98 9.00
N ALA A 131 -4.09 4.93 9.42
CA ALA A 131 -5.43 4.66 8.94
C ALA A 131 -6.41 5.79 9.30
N ASP A 132 -6.38 6.32 10.54
CA ASP A 132 -7.22 7.46 10.92
C ASP A 132 -7.02 8.66 9.99
N ARG A 133 -5.76 9.00 9.68
CA ARG A 133 -5.45 10.11 8.78
C ARG A 133 -5.96 9.88 7.37
N ILE A 134 -5.78 8.68 6.84
CA ILE A 134 -6.25 8.33 5.50
C ILE A 134 -7.78 8.38 5.45
N GLU A 135 -8.46 7.81 6.46
CA GLU A 135 -9.92 7.82 6.57
C GLU A 135 -10.51 9.23 6.76
N GLN A 136 -9.73 10.17 7.30
CA GLN A 136 -10.11 11.58 7.46
C GLN A 136 -9.74 12.46 6.25
N SER A 137 -9.03 11.91 5.26
CA SER A 137 -8.65 12.63 4.05
C SER A 137 -9.74 12.56 2.98
N ASP A 138 -9.70 13.49 2.02
CA ASP A 138 -10.61 13.48 0.86
C ASP A 138 -10.13 12.55 -0.27
N LEU A 139 -9.07 11.75 -0.05
CA LEU A 139 -8.52 10.85 -1.06
C LEU A 139 -9.47 9.68 -1.35
N ASN A 140 -9.47 9.20 -2.59
CA ASN A 140 -10.04 7.90 -2.93
C ASN A 140 -9.07 6.80 -2.47
N TYR A 141 -9.29 6.26 -1.27
CA TYR A 141 -8.36 5.35 -0.63
C TYR A 141 -8.87 3.91 -0.54
N THR A 142 -7.93 2.97 -0.53
CA THR A 142 -8.17 1.60 -0.04
C THR A 142 -7.07 1.26 0.96
N ILE A 143 -7.44 0.86 2.17
CA ILE A 143 -6.51 0.37 3.19
C ILE A 143 -6.57 -1.15 3.20
N ILE A 144 -5.46 -1.80 2.82
CA ILE A 144 -5.34 -3.26 2.85
C ILE A 144 -4.70 -3.67 4.18
N ARG A 145 -5.36 -4.59 4.89
CA ARG A 145 -4.93 -5.10 6.21
C ARG A 145 -4.56 -6.58 6.10
N PRO A 146 -3.36 -6.92 5.59
CA PRO A 146 -2.98 -8.32 5.49
C PRO A 146 -2.78 -8.94 6.88
N GLY A 147 -3.05 -10.24 6.97
CA GLY A 147 -2.54 -11.09 8.04
C GLY A 147 -1.07 -11.42 7.85
N TRP A 148 -0.63 -12.57 8.37
CA TRP A 148 0.71 -13.08 8.06
C TRP A 148 0.83 -13.39 6.57
N TYR A 149 2.04 -13.32 6.02
CA TYR A 149 2.18 -13.53 4.58
C TYR A 149 3.38 -14.35 4.15
N ASN A 150 3.12 -15.19 3.14
CA ASN A 150 4.02 -16.21 2.62
C ASN A 150 4.20 -16.07 1.09
N ASN A 151 4.69 -17.14 0.43
CA ASN A 151 4.87 -17.20 -1.03
C ASN A 151 4.06 -18.35 -1.66
N GLY A 152 2.92 -18.70 -1.06
CA GLY A 152 2.00 -19.71 -1.59
C GLY A 152 1.25 -19.26 -2.85
N PRO A 153 0.29 -20.07 -3.33
CA PRO A 153 -0.53 -19.73 -4.49
C PRO A 153 -1.37 -18.47 -4.24
N ILE A 154 -1.90 -17.89 -5.33
CA ILE A 154 -2.92 -16.84 -5.24
C ILE A 154 -4.20 -17.49 -4.74
N ASN A 155 -4.51 -17.24 -3.47
CA ASN A 155 -5.73 -17.64 -2.78
C ASN A 155 -5.95 -16.66 -1.62
N TYR A 156 -7.12 -16.06 -1.54
CA TYR A 156 -7.49 -15.10 -0.51
C TYR A 156 -9.00 -14.96 -0.42
N GLU A 157 -9.45 -14.58 0.77
CA GLU A 157 -10.79 -14.03 1.01
C GLU A 157 -10.66 -12.54 1.38
N ILE A 158 -11.76 -11.81 1.26
CA ILE A 158 -11.83 -10.39 1.60
C ILE A 158 -12.84 -10.25 2.73
N THR A 159 -12.46 -9.54 3.78
CA THR A 159 -13.34 -9.09 4.86
C THR A 159 -13.26 -7.57 4.97
N GLN A 160 -14.38 -6.95 5.30
CA GLN A 160 -14.53 -5.50 5.34
C GLN A 160 -14.36 -4.93 6.75
N LYS A 161 -14.14 -3.62 6.85
CA LYS A 161 -14.06 -2.95 8.17
C LYS A 161 -15.39 -3.14 8.91
N GLY A 162 -15.33 -3.62 10.15
CA GLY A 162 -16.49 -3.96 10.97
C GLY A 162 -16.85 -5.46 10.94
N GLU A 163 -16.25 -6.24 10.04
CA GLU A 163 -16.34 -7.70 10.04
C GLU A 163 -15.15 -8.30 10.82
N PRO A 164 -15.31 -9.50 11.42
CA PRO A 164 -14.18 -10.27 11.93
C PRO A 164 -13.17 -10.56 10.82
N PHE A 165 -11.89 -10.47 11.14
CA PHE A 165 -10.81 -10.82 10.22
C PHE A 165 -10.92 -12.28 9.78
N GLY A 166 -10.88 -12.49 8.46
CA GLY A 166 -10.89 -13.80 7.83
C GLY A 166 -9.48 -14.37 7.63
N GLY A 167 -9.35 -15.69 7.83
CA GLY A 167 -8.12 -16.42 7.54
C GLY A 167 -6.99 -16.20 8.55
N HIS A 168 -5.76 -16.53 8.13
CA HIS A 168 -4.55 -16.42 8.96
C HIS A 168 -3.37 -15.91 8.11
N ASP A 169 -3.06 -16.65 7.03
CA ASP A 169 -2.01 -16.29 6.07
C ASP A 169 -2.56 -15.85 4.72
N VAL A 170 -1.83 -14.96 4.05
CA VAL A 170 -2.07 -14.56 2.66
C VAL A 170 -0.77 -14.58 1.87
N SER A 171 -0.77 -15.06 0.62
CA SER A 171 0.46 -14.99 -0.18
C SER A 171 0.74 -13.56 -0.63
N ARG A 172 2.02 -13.18 -0.77
CA ARG A 172 2.38 -11.89 -1.39
C ARG A 172 1.81 -11.77 -2.82
N GLY A 173 1.64 -12.91 -3.50
CA GLY A 173 0.95 -12.99 -4.79
C GLY A 173 -0.52 -12.64 -4.70
N SER A 174 -1.24 -13.09 -3.67
CA SER A 174 -2.63 -12.71 -3.40
C SER A 174 -2.78 -11.22 -3.14
N ILE A 175 -1.91 -10.63 -2.29
CA ILE A 175 -1.92 -9.18 -2.06
C ILE A 175 -1.68 -8.43 -3.38
N ALA A 176 -0.69 -8.87 -4.16
CA ALA A 176 -0.39 -8.26 -5.46
C ALA A 176 -1.58 -8.37 -6.44
N ASP A 177 -2.25 -9.52 -6.49
CA ASP A 177 -3.41 -9.76 -7.34
C ASP A 177 -4.55 -8.82 -6.98
N TYR A 178 -4.83 -8.66 -5.69
CA TYR A 178 -5.86 -7.74 -5.23
C TYR A 178 -5.53 -6.28 -5.57
N VAL A 179 -4.28 -5.86 -5.40
CA VAL A 179 -3.83 -4.51 -5.79
C VAL A 179 -3.99 -4.29 -7.29
N VAL A 180 -3.70 -5.28 -8.14
CA VAL A 180 -3.95 -5.16 -9.59
C VAL A 180 -5.44 -4.94 -9.85
N LYS A 181 -6.33 -5.72 -9.22
CA LYS A 181 -7.78 -5.55 -9.37
C LYS A 181 -8.22 -4.14 -8.97
N LEU A 182 -7.80 -3.63 -7.81
CA LEU A 182 -8.09 -2.26 -7.37
C LEU A 182 -7.63 -1.18 -8.36
N ILE A 183 -6.55 -1.43 -9.11
CA ILE A 183 -6.01 -0.50 -10.11
C ILE A 183 -6.79 -0.59 -11.43
N THR A 184 -7.25 -1.78 -11.82
CA THR A 184 -7.91 -2.03 -13.10
C THR A 184 -9.44 -1.93 -13.04
N GLU A 185 -10.03 -2.00 -11.85
CA GLU A 185 -11.48 -1.98 -11.60
C GLU A 185 -11.84 -0.72 -10.79
N PRO A 186 -12.25 0.38 -11.45
CA PRO A 186 -12.35 1.70 -10.82
C PRO A 186 -13.44 1.85 -9.76
N THR A 187 -14.26 0.83 -9.50
CA THR A 187 -15.37 0.87 -8.53
C THR A 187 -15.16 -0.10 -7.36
N LEU A 188 -14.07 -0.86 -7.35
CA LEU A 188 -13.78 -1.85 -6.33
C LEU A 188 -13.13 -1.18 -5.10
N ASP A 189 -13.78 -1.30 -3.93
CA ASP A 189 -13.30 -0.85 -2.61
C ASP A 189 -12.69 0.56 -2.59
N ASN A 190 -13.41 1.53 -3.17
CA ASN A 190 -13.08 2.97 -3.14
C ASN A 190 -13.84 3.71 -2.04
#